data_AF-A0A0G4I672-F1
#
_entry.id   AF-A0A0G4I672-F1
#
_cell.length_a   1.000
_cell.length_b   1.000
_cell.length_c   1.000
_cell.angle_alpha   90.00
_cell.angle_beta   90.00
_cell.angle_gamma   90.00
#
_symmetry.space_group_name_H-M   'P 1'
#
loop_
_entity.id
_entity.type
_entity.pdbx_description
1 polymer ?
#
loop_
_entity_poly.entity_id
_entity_poly.type
_entity_poly.pdbx_seq_one_letter_code
_entity_poly.pdbx_strand_id
1 'polypeptide(L)'
;MQTGDQKPTKTRSAFILREHHDPTETGTFERTYQAAVTSAVSSGERLVWYASYGSNLDERRLLAYIEGSTAPGATFQQQGCRDGRRPIQSRALTLNHQLYFAGTSHIWKGSPCFITHAPLHVSAEDGGSVADGERNCDAVHMRMYLVRESQFWDIVAQENKIDVQDPDWIRGCPSAANLAASAEAAEQEETRGEGQNGRVHFLDRLAGGMYSGLLFVGRERGVPIFTFTAPQRDWMEGKLPLGAPSGPYLQRIAEGLRVSHGLCATSAAQYLIRKPGCILRRVREPGAPVWTEENLTETLRKHAQESEKQSEQSQLA
;
A
#
# COMPACT_ATOMS: atom_id res chain seq x y z
N MET A 1 -24.71 -23.31 -38.71
CA MET A 1 -24.18 -23.43 -37.34
C MET A 1 -22.78 -22.83 -37.34
N GLN A 2 -22.67 -21.53 -37.02
CA GLN A 2 -21.37 -20.88 -36.79
C GLN A 2 -21.08 -20.99 -35.30
N THR A 3 -20.06 -21.76 -34.94
CA THR A 3 -19.49 -21.80 -33.59
C THR A 3 -18.65 -20.53 -33.43
N GLY A 4 -19.22 -19.54 -32.75
CA GLY A 4 -18.52 -18.32 -32.38
C GLY A 4 -17.42 -18.65 -31.38
N ASP A 5 -16.18 -18.49 -31.84
CA ASP A 5 -14.97 -18.59 -31.03
C ASP A 5 -14.94 -17.39 -30.06
N GLN A 6 -15.38 -17.61 -28.82
CA GLN A 6 -15.29 -16.59 -27.77
C GLN A 6 -13.81 -16.44 -27.39
N LYS A 7 -13.20 -15.35 -27.88
CA LYS A 7 -11.90 -14.88 -27.39
C LYS A 7 -11.96 -14.70 -25.87
N PRO A 8 -10.92 -15.11 -25.12
CA PRO A 8 -10.89 -14.93 -23.68
C PRO A 8 -10.86 -13.44 -23.33
N THR A 9 -11.82 -13.02 -22.51
CA THR A 9 -11.91 -11.69 -21.91
C THR A 9 -10.69 -11.42 -21.03
N LYS A 10 -9.77 -10.59 -21.55
CA LYS A 10 -8.65 -10.04 -20.79
C LYS A 10 -9.13 -8.83 -19.99
N THR A 11 -9.16 -8.95 -18.66
CA THR A 11 -8.65 -8.00 -17.66
C THR A 11 -8.99 -8.59 -16.29
N ARG A 12 -8.16 -9.50 -15.80
CA ARG A 12 -8.15 -9.79 -14.36
C ARG A 12 -7.26 -8.72 -13.73
N SER A 13 -7.76 -8.01 -12.72
CA SER A 13 -6.94 -7.26 -11.76
C SER A 13 -5.99 -8.27 -11.08
N ALA A 14 -4.91 -8.64 -11.76
CA ALA A 14 -3.99 -9.66 -11.33
C ALA A 14 -3.03 -9.06 -10.31
N PHE A 15 -3.37 -9.21 -9.03
CA PHE A 15 -2.38 -9.05 -7.98
C PHE A 15 -1.57 -10.34 -7.84
N ILE A 16 -0.29 -10.21 -7.51
CA ILE A 16 0.59 -11.33 -7.28
C ILE A 16 0.89 -11.40 -5.79
N LEU A 17 0.47 -12.48 -5.15
CA LEU A 17 0.87 -12.80 -3.80
C LEU A 17 2.22 -13.50 -3.83
N ARG A 18 3.12 -13.11 -2.94
CA ARG A 18 4.34 -13.88 -2.72
C ARG A 18 4.02 -14.99 -1.72
N GLU A 19 4.28 -16.23 -2.13
CA GLU A 19 4.24 -17.37 -1.22
C GLU A 19 5.52 -17.43 -0.40
N HIS A 20 5.39 -17.93 0.83
CA HIS A 20 6.56 -18.32 1.62
C HIS A 20 7.24 -19.46 0.87
N HIS A 21 8.54 -19.34 0.60
CA HIS A 21 9.31 -20.42 -0.05
C HIS A 21 9.45 -21.66 0.84
N ASP A 22 9.14 -21.55 2.14
CA ASP A 22 9.18 -22.65 3.11
C ASP A 22 7.76 -23.27 3.31
N PRO A 23 7.58 -24.58 3.02
CA PRO A 23 6.33 -25.30 3.25
C PRO A 23 5.89 -25.33 4.72
N THR A 24 6.82 -25.29 5.68
CA THR A 24 6.52 -25.32 7.12
C THR A 24 5.99 -23.98 7.62
N GLU A 25 6.54 -22.87 7.12
CA GLU A 25 5.99 -21.53 7.32
C GLU A 25 4.61 -21.43 6.69
N THR A 26 4.43 -21.97 5.49
CA THR A 26 3.14 -21.97 4.77
C THR A 26 2.05 -22.73 5.55
N GLY A 27 2.37 -23.92 6.10
CA GLY A 27 1.43 -24.67 6.92
C GLY A 27 1.09 -23.99 8.25
N THR A 28 2.06 -23.29 8.85
CA THR A 28 1.85 -22.53 10.10
C THR A 28 1.02 -21.27 9.83
N PHE A 29 1.29 -20.59 8.73
CA PHE A 29 0.49 -19.47 8.22
C PHE A 29 -0.97 -19.90 8.03
N GLU A 30 -1.21 -21.02 7.35
CA GLU A 30 -2.57 -21.48 7.08
C GLU A 30 -3.35 -21.74 8.37
N ARG A 31 -2.75 -22.46 9.32
CA ARG A 31 -3.39 -22.79 10.60
C ARG A 31 -3.71 -21.54 11.42
N THR A 32 -2.77 -20.60 11.51
CA THR A 32 -2.96 -19.35 12.27
C THR A 32 -3.99 -18.44 11.61
N TYR A 33 -3.94 -18.31 10.28
CA TYR A 33 -4.94 -17.58 9.49
C TYR A 33 -6.35 -18.16 9.70
N GLN A 34 -6.54 -19.46 9.49
CA GLN A 34 -7.85 -20.10 9.60
C GLN A 34 -8.42 -20.01 11.02
N ALA A 35 -7.60 -20.25 12.04
CA ALA A 35 -8.04 -20.14 13.43
C ALA A 35 -8.49 -18.72 13.78
N ALA A 36 -7.72 -17.71 13.38
CA ALA A 36 -8.03 -16.32 13.68
C ALA A 36 -9.24 -15.81 12.89
N VAL A 37 -9.38 -16.17 11.61
CA VAL A 37 -10.55 -15.82 10.80
C VAL A 37 -11.80 -16.52 11.37
N THR A 38 -11.70 -17.80 11.72
CA THR A 38 -12.83 -18.53 12.34
C THR A 38 -13.24 -17.89 13.65
N SER A 39 -12.28 -17.48 14.49
CA SER A 39 -12.56 -16.78 15.75
C SER A 39 -13.23 -15.43 15.50
N ALA A 40 -12.74 -14.64 14.55
CA ALA A 40 -13.31 -13.32 14.22
C ALA A 40 -14.74 -13.46 13.68
N VAL A 41 -14.96 -14.40 12.76
CA VAL A 41 -16.30 -14.67 12.22
C VAL A 41 -17.25 -15.12 13.32
N SER A 42 -16.79 -15.98 14.23
CA SER A 42 -17.60 -16.49 15.35
C SER A 42 -17.97 -15.40 16.36
N SER A 43 -17.14 -14.37 16.52
CA SER A 43 -17.43 -13.20 17.35
C SER A 43 -18.18 -12.08 16.61
N GLY A 44 -18.51 -12.27 15.33
CA GLY A 44 -19.15 -11.26 14.49
C GLY A 44 -18.21 -10.11 14.06
N GLU A 45 -16.91 -10.25 14.28
CA GLU A 45 -15.90 -9.31 13.80
C GLU A 45 -15.76 -9.39 12.27
N ARG A 46 -15.72 -8.23 11.62
CA ARG A 46 -15.43 -8.12 10.19
C ARG A 46 -13.95 -7.86 9.98
N LEU A 47 -13.37 -8.52 9.00
CA LEU A 47 -11.95 -8.43 8.66
C LEU A 47 -11.74 -7.81 7.29
N VAL A 48 -10.61 -7.15 7.12
CA VAL A 48 -10.16 -6.55 5.87
C VAL A 48 -8.64 -6.64 5.76
N TRP A 49 -8.16 -6.85 4.54
CA TRP A 49 -6.73 -6.71 4.25
C TRP A 49 -6.42 -5.26 3.90
N TYR A 50 -5.67 -4.57 4.75
CA TYR A 50 -5.10 -3.26 4.42
C TYR A 50 -3.77 -3.44 3.70
N ALA A 51 -3.71 -3.10 2.41
CA ALA A 51 -2.49 -3.14 1.61
C ALA A 51 -1.77 -1.78 1.63
N SER A 52 -0.57 -1.73 2.22
CA SER A 52 0.26 -0.53 2.24
C SER A 52 1.42 -0.62 1.26
N TYR A 53 1.69 0.50 0.58
CA TYR A 53 2.82 0.69 -0.35
C TYR A 53 3.79 1.79 0.10
N GLY A 54 3.47 2.49 1.20
CA GLY A 54 4.24 3.63 1.71
C GLY A 54 4.95 3.30 3.02
N SER A 55 5.00 4.24 3.96
CA SER A 55 5.72 4.04 5.22
C SER A 55 5.18 2.91 6.09
N ASN A 56 3.90 2.53 5.95
CA ASN A 56 3.32 1.40 6.69
C ASN A 56 3.72 0.04 6.08
N LEU A 57 4.56 -0.01 5.04
CA LEU A 57 5.31 -1.22 4.68
C LEU A 57 6.16 -1.71 5.86
N ASP A 58 6.71 -0.79 6.66
CA ASP A 58 7.31 -1.10 7.95
C ASP A 58 6.21 -1.29 9.00
N GLU A 59 6.10 -2.51 9.52
CA GLU A 59 5.08 -2.88 10.51
C GLU A 59 5.18 -2.06 11.80
N ARG A 60 6.38 -1.63 12.22
CA ARG A 60 6.52 -0.77 13.41
C ARG A 60 5.82 0.57 13.20
N ARG A 61 5.76 1.06 11.95
CA ARG A 61 5.02 2.28 11.62
C ARG A 61 3.52 2.01 11.68
N LEU A 62 3.04 0.90 11.12
CA LEU A 62 1.62 0.53 11.20
C LEU A 62 1.18 0.34 12.66
N LEU A 63 1.96 -0.36 13.46
CA LEU A 63 1.64 -0.60 14.87
C LEU A 63 1.53 0.70 15.66
N ALA A 64 2.25 1.76 15.30
CA ALA A 64 2.05 3.06 15.92
C ALA A 64 0.63 3.62 15.68
N TYR A 65 0.07 3.47 14.47
CA TYR A 65 -1.32 3.86 14.16
C TYR A 65 -2.35 2.99 14.90
N ILE A 66 -2.01 1.75 15.23
CA ILE A 66 -2.90 0.80 15.90
C ILE A 66 -2.85 1.01 17.42
N GLU A 67 -1.65 0.97 18.00
CA GLU A 67 -1.41 0.99 19.45
C GLU A 67 -1.41 2.40 20.04
N GLY A 68 -1.33 3.45 19.20
CA GLY A 68 -1.28 4.85 19.65
C GLY A 68 0.08 5.23 20.22
N SER A 69 1.16 4.85 19.53
CA SER A 69 2.53 5.08 19.96
C SER A 69 3.28 6.02 19.02
N THR A 70 4.51 6.40 19.40
CA THR A 70 5.42 7.15 18.54
C THR A 70 6.23 6.15 17.72
N ALA A 71 6.04 6.16 16.40
CA ALA A 71 6.82 5.30 15.52
C ALA A 71 8.32 5.67 15.58
N PRO A 72 9.24 4.72 15.32
CA PRO A 72 10.67 5.01 15.29
C PRO A 72 10.99 6.17 14.33
N GLY A 73 11.66 7.20 14.83
CA GLY A 73 12.03 8.40 14.08
C GLY A 73 10.91 9.41 13.82
N ALA A 74 9.69 9.18 14.32
CA ALA A 74 8.61 10.17 14.28
C ALA A 74 8.75 11.18 15.43
N THR A 75 8.33 12.42 15.18
CA THR A 75 8.33 13.50 16.19
C THR A 75 7.00 13.66 16.91
N PHE A 76 6.00 12.87 16.56
CA PHE A 76 4.65 12.94 17.13
C PHE A 76 4.07 11.54 17.33
N GLN A 77 3.29 11.42 18.40
CA GLN A 77 2.55 10.23 18.75
C GLN A 77 1.31 10.11 17.85
N GLN A 78 1.00 8.90 17.40
CA GLN A 78 -0.26 8.63 16.72
C GLN A 78 -1.40 8.54 17.74
N GLN A 79 -2.63 8.80 17.29
CA GLN A 79 -3.79 8.70 18.16
C GLN A 79 -4.06 7.25 18.60
N GLY A 80 -3.79 6.29 17.70
CA GLY A 80 -4.13 4.89 17.93
C GLY A 80 -5.53 4.56 17.45
N CYS A 81 -5.76 3.29 17.14
CA CYS A 81 -7.09 2.80 16.83
C CYS A 81 -7.90 2.60 18.11
N ARG A 82 -9.23 2.64 18.01
CA ARG A 82 -10.14 2.27 19.11
C ARG A 82 -9.94 0.82 19.55
N ASP A 83 -9.48 -0.02 18.63
CA ASP A 83 -9.02 -1.38 18.87
C ASP A 83 -7.50 -1.46 18.64
N GLY A 84 -6.73 -1.51 19.72
CA GLY A 84 -5.25 -1.56 19.67
C GLY A 84 -4.66 -2.96 19.49
N ARG A 85 -5.47 -4.00 19.24
CA ARG A 85 -4.95 -5.36 19.02
C ARG A 85 -4.11 -5.41 17.75
N ARG A 86 -3.05 -6.22 17.74
CA ARG A 86 -2.17 -6.34 16.57
C ARG A 86 -2.90 -6.89 15.33
N PRO A 87 -2.42 -6.57 14.11
CA PRO A 87 -2.87 -7.27 12.92
C PRO A 87 -2.78 -8.79 13.11
N ILE A 88 -3.78 -9.50 12.58
CA ILE A 88 -3.86 -10.96 12.69
C ILE A 88 -2.71 -11.60 11.91
N GLN A 89 -2.39 -11.02 10.76
CA GLN A 89 -1.44 -11.57 9.80
C GLN A 89 -0.91 -10.48 8.88
N SER A 90 0.24 -10.72 8.24
CA SER A 90 0.75 -9.88 7.16
C SER A 90 1.29 -10.70 5.99
N ARG A 91 1.27 -10.14 4.77
CA ARG A 91 1.82 -10.78 3.57
C ARG A 91 2.37 -9.76 2.58
N ALA A 92 3.31 -10.18 1.75
CA ALA A 92 3.76 -9.42 0.59
C ALA A 92 2.73 -9.52 -0.56
N LEU A 93 2.48 -8.38 -1.20
CA LEU A 93 1.56 -8.21 -2.32
C LEU A 93 2.25 -7.37 -3.39
N THR A 94 2.08 -7.70 -4.66
CA THR A 94 2.51 -6.84 -5.78
C THR A 94 1.31 -6.51 -6.65
N LEU A 95 1.09 -5.22 -6.92
CA LEU A 95 0.03 -4.74 -7.81
C LEU A 95 0.62 -4.12 -9.07
N ASN A 96 -0.05 -4.30 -10.20
CA ASN A 96 0.32 -3.66 -11.46
C ASN A 96 -0.16 -2.19 -11.52
N HIS A 97 0.18 -1.39 -10.51
CA HIS A 97 -0.07 0.05 -10.44
C HIS A 97 1.26 0.78 -10.35
N GLN A 98 1.32 2.04 -10.79
CA GLN A 98 2.53 2.85 -10.67
C GLN A 98 2.54 3.61 -9.35
N LEU A 99 3.58 3.39 -8.55
CA LEU A 99 3.90 4.25 -7.42
C LEU A 99 4.57 5.54 -7.91
N TYR A 100 4.19 6.69 -7.35
CA TYR A 100 4.82 7.98 -7.61
C TYR A 100 4.92 8.84 -6.35
N PHE A 101 5.88 9.75 -6.30
CA PHE A 101 6.09 10.70 -5.21
C PHE A 101 5.61 12.09 -5.63
N ALA A 102 4.70 12.69 -4.86
CA ALA A 102 4.12 13.98 -5.20
C ALA A 102 3.64 14.76 -3.96
N GLY A 103 3.39 16.06 -4.14
CA GLY A 103 2.98 16.96 -3.06
C GLY A 103 4.05 17.12 -1.98
N THR A 104 3.69 17.68 -0.84
CA THR A 104 4.62 17.95 0.26
C THR A 104 4.04 17.47 1.59
N SER A 105 4.78 16.62 2.28
CA SER A 105 4.45 16.20 3.65
C SER A 105 5.22 17.04 4.66
N HIS A 106 4.51 17.67 5.59
CA HIS A 106 5.14 18.38 6.72
C HIS A 106 5.85 17.43 7.69
N ILE A 107 5.37 16.20 7.79
CA ILE A 107 5.94 15.16 8.66
C ILE A 107 7.26 14.67 8.09
N TRP A 108 7.25 14.32 6.80
CA TRP A 108 8.43 13.73 6.16
C TRP A 108 9.38 14.78 5.59
N LYS A 109 9.00 16.06 5.56
CA LYS A 109 9.78 17.16 4.96
C LYS A 109 10.24 16.81 3.53
N GLY A 110 9.30 16.26 2.76
CA GLY A 110 9.50 15.75 1.41
C GLY A 110 8.20 15.18 0.87
N SER A 111 8.23 14.71 -0.37
CA SER A 111 7.02 14.20 -1.02
C SER A 111 6.64 12.80 -0.52
N PRO A 112 5.38 12.60 -0.08
CA PRO A 112 4.84 11.26 0.17
C PRO A 112 4.62 10.50 -1.14
N CYS A 113 4.39 9.19 -1.06
CA CYS A 113 4.05 8.36 -2.21
C CYS A 113 2.55 8.11 -2.37
N PHE A 114 2.12 7.95 -3.61
CA PHE A 114 0.77 7.56 -4.03
C PHE A 114 0.88 6.46 -5.09
N ILE A 115 -0.26 5.86 -5.46
CA ILE A 115 -0.36 4.94 -6.58
C ILE A 115 -1.40 5.43 -7.57
N THR A 116 -1.22 5.10 -8.85
CA THR A 116 -2.22 5.41 -9.86
C THR A 116 -3.55 4.76 -9.54
N HIS A 117 -4.64 5.44 -9.88
CA HIS A 117 -5.97 4.83 -9.81
C HIS A 117 -6.01 3.63 -10.77
N ALA A 118 -5.55 3.80 -12.01
CA ALA A 118 -5.53 2.74 -13.04
C ALA A 118 -4.31 1.81 -12.94
N PRO A 119 -4.47 0.50 -13.20
CA PRO A 119 -3.35 -0.37 -13.50
C PRO A 119 -2.57 0.12 -14.72
N LEU A 120 -1.30 -0.24 -14.81
CA LEU A 120 -0.48 0.01 -15.99
C LEU A 120 -0.96 -0.88 -17.15
N HIS A 121 -1.17 -0.29 -18.32
CA HIS A 121 -1.49 -1.04 -19.54
C HIS A 121 -0.28 -1.87 -19.95
N VAL A 122 -0.46 -3.20 -20.00
CA VAL A 122 0.50 -4.10 -20.64
C VAL A 122 0.15 -4.13 -22.13
N SER A 123 0.97 -3.51 -22.99
CA SER A 123 0.85 -3.67 -24.44
C SER A 123 1.02 -5.16 -24.77
N ALA A 124 -0.02 -5.78 -25.32
CA ALA A 124 0.01 -7.19 -25.71
C ALA A 124 0.87 -7.46 -26.96
N GLU A 125 1.53 -6.43 -27.50
CA GLU A 125 2.18 -6.40 -28.81
C GLU A 125 3.69 -6.67 -28.72
N ASP A 126 4.29 -6.52 -27.54
CA ASP A 126 5.68 -6.86 -27.31
C ASP A 126 5.80 -8.35 -26.93
N GLY A 127 5.58 -9.21 -27.93
CA GLY A 127 5.82 -10.67 -27.89
C GLY A 127 7.30 -11.07 -27.71
N GLY A 128 8.12 -10.20 -27.12
CA GLY A 128 9.50 -10.48 -26.78
C GLY A 128 9.57 -11.30 -25.50
N SER A 129 10.25 -12.44 -25.57
CA SER A 129 10.81 -13.15 -24.42
C SER A 129 11.80 -12.24 -23.69
N VAL A 130 11.31 -11.30 -22.90
CA VAL A 130 12.10 -10.57 -21.91
C VAL A 130 11.95 -11.32 -20.61
N ALA A 131 13.08 -11.78 -20.06
CA ALA A 131 13.14 -12.54 -18.81
C ALA A 131 12.29 -11.85 -17.73
N ASP A 132 11.59 -12.64 -16.91
CA ASP A 132 10.60 -12.19 -15.91
C ASP A 132 11.10 -11.13 -14.89
N GLY A 133 12.39 -10.80 -14.90
CA GLY A 133 12.99 -9.73 -14.11
C GLY A 133 12.75 -8.31 -14.62
N GLU A 134 12.55 -8.08 -15.93
CA GLU A 134 12.50 -6.70 -16.47
C GLU A 134 11.08 -6.09 -16.50
N ARG A 135 10.03 -6.91 -16.62
CA ARG A 135 8.62 -6.44 -16.61
C ARG A 135 8.14 -5.91 -15.25
N ASN A 136 8.85 -6.22 -14.16
CA ASN A 136 8.36 -6.01 -12.79
C ASN A 136 8.86 -4.69 -12.15
N CYS A 137 9.62 -3.87 -12.88
CA CYS A 137 10.20 -2.64 -12.33
C CYS A 137 9.16 -1.53 -12.08
N ASP A 138 8.02 -1.59 -12.75
CA ASP A 138 6.96 -0.58 -12.64
C ASP A 138 5.86 -0.95 -11.64
N ALA A 139 5.65 -2.25 -11.38
CA ALA A 139 4.71 -2.71 -10.38
C ALA A 139 5.03 -2.15 -8.99
N VAL A 140 4.00 -2.03 -8.15
CA VAL A 140 4.13 -1.55 -6.78
C VAL A 140 4.19 -2.73 -5.81
N HIS A 141 5.29 -2.78 -5.07
CA HIS A 141 5.47 -3.70 -3.96
C HIS A 141 4.76 -3.18 -2.72
N MET A 142 3.91 -4.02 -2.14
CA MET A 142 3.06 -3.74 -0.99
C MET A 142 3.28 -4.78 0.12
N ARG A 143 2.89 -4.41 1.34
CA ARG A 143 2.67 -5.32 2.46
C ARG A 143 1.24 -5.13 2.91
N MET A 144 0.47 -6.21 2.89
CA MET A 144 -0.89 -6.22 3.38
C MET A 144 -1.00 -6.80 4.78
N TYR A 145 -1.91 -6.27 5.57
CA TYR A 145 -2.15 -6.64 6.96
C TYR A 145 -3.62 -6.99 7.16
N LEU A 146 -3.89 -8.15 7.74
CA LEU A 146 -5.23 -8.57 8.08
C LEU A 146 -5.63 -7.90 9.39
N VAL A 147 -6.50 -6.92 9.30
CA VAL A 147 -6.95 -6.09 10.42
C VAL A 147 -8.46 -6.22 10.59
N ARG A 148 -8.97 -5.80 11.76
CA ARG A 148 -10.40 -5.63 11.95
C ARG A 148 -10.87 -4.43 11.13
N GLU A 149 -12.11 -4.47 10.64
CA GLU A 149 -12.68 -3.40 9.84
C GLU A 149 -12.67 -2.04 10.57
N SER A 150 -12.92 -2.03 11.89
CA SER A 150 -12.81 -0.81 12.72
C SER A 150 -11.40 -0.21 12.69
N GLN A 151 -10.37 -1.05 12.78
CA GLN A 151 -8.97 -0.61 12.73
C GLN A 151 -8.63 -0.03 11.36
N PHE A 152 -9.11 -0.64 10.28
CA PHE A 152 -8.92 -0.10 8.94
C PHE A 152 -9.47 1.32 8.80
N TRP A 153 -10.70 1.55 9.28
CA TRP A 153 -11.29 2.88 9.26
C TRP A 153 -10.58 3.88 10.18
N ASP A 154 -10.08 3.44 11.33
CA ASP A 154 -9.28 4.29 12.23
C ASP A 154 -7.91 4.66 11.62
N ILE A 155 -7.31 3.76 10.84
CA ILE A 155 -6.10 4.05 10.04
C ILE A 155 -6.43 5.09 8.97
N VAL A 156 -7.53 4.91 8.22
CA VAL A 156 -7.98 5.87 7.20
C VAL A 156 -8.25 7.25 7.81
N ALA A 157 -8.87 7.31 8.99
CA ALA A 157 -9.10 8.56 9.71
C ALA A 157 -7.79 9.28 10.02
N GLN A 158 -6.85 8.59 10.66
CA GLN A 158 -5.56 9.17 11.04
C GLN A 158 -4.76 9.66 9.83
N GLU A 159 -4.73 8.90 8.74
CA GLU A 159 -4.05 9.32 7.49
C GLU A 159 -4.68 10.56 6.85
N ASN A 160 -5.96 10.82 7.13
CA ASN A 160 -6.70 11.97 6.67
C ASN A 160 -6.93 13.04 7.75
N LYS A 161 -6.24 12.92 8.90
CA LYS A 161 -6.31 13.86 10.05
C LYS A 161 -7.71 14.02 10.64
N ILE A 162 -8.49 12.94 10.64
CA ILE A 162 -9.80 12.84 11.28
C ILE A 162 -9.60 12.20 12.66
N ASP A 163 -10.30 12.71 13.67
CA ASP A 163 -10.29 12.13 15.01
C ASP A 163 -10.97 10.76 14.99
N VAL A 164 -10.26 9.71 15.43
CA VAL A 164 -10.80 8.33 15.45
C VAL A 164 -12.01 8.17 16.39
N GLN A 165 -12.20 9.11 17.33
CA GLN A 165 -13.32 9.14 18.27
C GLN A 165 -14.50 9.97 17.76
N ASP A 166 -14.39 10.62 16.60
CA ASP A 166 -15.48 11.43 16.03
C ASP A 166 -16.72 10.55 15.77
N PRO A 167 -17.86 10.80 16.44
CA PRO A 167 -19.06 10.00 16.27
C PRO A 167 -19.63 10.04 14.84
N ASP A 168 -19.44 11.15 14.10
CA ASP A 168 -19.88 11.26 12.71
C ASP A 168 -19.02 10.42 11.78
N TRP A 169 -17.70 10.41 12.00
CA TRP A 169 -16.79 9.50 11.32
C TRP A 169 -17.20 8.05 11.56
N ILE A 170 -17.38 7.67 12.83
CA ILE A 170 -17.70 6.30 13.22
C ILE A 170 -19.01 5.82 12.59
N ARG A 171 -20.05 6.66 12.59
CA ARG A 171 -21.34 6.34 11.95
C ARG A 171 -21.28 6.34 10.43
N GLY A 172 -20.42 7.16 9.84
CA GLY A 172 -20.26 7.29 8.39
C GLY A 172 -19.44 6.18 7.73
N CYS A 173 -18.66 5.41 8.51
CA CYS A 173 -17.86 4.31 8.01
C CYS A 173 -18.74 3.18 7.44
N PRO A 174 -18.54 2.77 6.18
CA PRO A 174 -19.35 1.73 5.55
C PRO A 174 -18.80 0.34 5.87
N SER A 175 -19.60 -0.67 5.56
CA SER A 175 -19.13 -2.06 5.51
C SER A 175 -18.10 -2.22 4.38
N ALA A 176 -16.93 -2.77 4.71
CA ALA A 176 -15.90 -3.09 3.72
C ALA A 176 -16.39 -4.14 2.72
N ALA A 177 -17.23 -5.08 3.18
CA ALA A 177 -17.85 -6.08 2.30
C ALA A 177 -18.81 -5.44 1.28
N ASN A 178 -19.58 -4.42 1.68
CA ASN A 178 -20.49 -3.73 0.78
C ASN A 178 -19.70 -2.92 -0.26
N LEU A 179 -18.64 -2.22 0.16
CA LEU A 179 -17.78 -1.50 -0.77
C LEU A 179 -17.11 -2.43 -1.78
N ALA A 180 -16.65 -3.60 -1.35
CA ALA A 180 -16.06 -4.60 -2.23
C ALA A 180 -17.09 -5.10 -3.25
N ALA A 181 -18.31 -5.43 -2.80
CA ALA A 181 -19.40 -5.84 -3.69
C ALA A 181 -19.76 -4.75 -4.71
N SER A 182 -19.78 -3.48 -4.31
CA SER A 182 -20.01 -2.36 -5.22
C SER A 182 -18.88 -2.19 -6.24
N ALA A 183 -17.62 -2.37 -5.84
CA ALA A 183 -16.48 -2.33 -6.76
C ALA A 183 -16.53 -3.48 -7.78
N GLU A 184 -16.82 -4.71 -7.30
CA GLU A 184 -16.96 -5.89 -8.15
C GLU A 184 -18.10 -5.77 -9.16
N ALA A 185 -19.22 -5.15 -8.77
CA ALA A 185 -20.33 -4.86 -9.67
C ALA A 185 -19.93 -3.83 -10.75
N ALA A 186 -19.23 -2.77 -10.36
CA ALA A 186 -18.80 -1.71 -11.27
C ALA A 186 -17.79 -2.22 -12.33
N GLU A 187 -16.86 -3.12 -11.96
CA GLU A 187 -15.94 -3.76 -12.91
C GLU A 187 -16.68 -4.62 -13.97
N GLN A 188 -17.79 -5.27 -13.58
CA GLN A 188 -18.60 -6.08 -14.50
C GLN A 188 -19.34 -5.23 -15.54
N GLU A 189 -19.75 -4.01 -15.19
CA GLU A 189 -20.39 -3.05 -16.10
C GLU A 189 -19.38 -2.48 -17.11
N GLU A 190 -18.18 -2.12 -16.66
CA GLU A 190 -17.10 -1.63 -17.53
C GLU A 190 -16.64 -2.70 -18.53
N THR A 191 -16.57 -3.96 -18.10
CA THR A 191 -16.27 -5.11 -18.98
C THR A 191 -17.36 -5.34 -20.05
N ARG A 192 -18.60 -4.90 -19.80
CA ARG A 192 -19.71 -4.96 -20.76
C ARG A 192 -19.73 -3.78 -21.75
N GLY A 193 -18.77 -2.85 -21.65
CA GLY A 193 -18.62 -1.72 -22.58
C GLY A 193 -19.47 -0.50 -22.24
N GLU A 194 -20.03 -0.44 -21.03
CA GLU A 194 -20.90 0.65 -20.59
C GLU A 194 -20.20 1.52 -19.53
N GLY A 195 -19.34 2.44 -20.00
CA GLY A 195 -18.80 3.56 -19.20
C GLY A 195 -17.50 3.30 -18.40
N GLN A 196 -16.61 4.31 -18.40
CA GLN A 196 -15.27 4.28 -17.77
C GLN A 196 -15.26 4.70 -16.27
N ASN A 197 -16.39 4.61 -15.57
CA ASN A 197 -16.55 5.23 -14.24
C ASN A 197 -16.53 4.24 -13.07
N GLY A 198 -16.02 3.02 -13.27
CA GLY A 198 -16.20 1.89 -12.34
C GLY A 198 -15.39 1.90 -11.04
N ARG A 199 -14.91 3.05 -10.56
CA ARG A 199 -14.19 3.13 -9.28
C ARG A 199 -15.06 3.67 -8.17
N VAL A 200 -15.01 2.98 -7.02
CA VAL A 200 -15.77 3.35 -5.83
C VAL A 200 -15.17 4.61 -5.21
N HIS A 201 -15.68 5.77 -5.62
CA HIS A 201 -15.37 7.12 -5.10
C HIS A 201 -15.91 7.37 -3.67
N PHE A 202 -15.92 6.36 -2.81
CA PHE A 202 -16.61 6.47 -1.53
C PHE A 202 -15.90 7.44 -0.57
N LEU A 203 -14.57 7.37 -0.47
CA LEU A 203 -13.80 8.22 0.45
C LEU A 203 -13.61 9.67 -0.04
N ASP A 204 -13.73 9.95 -1.35
CA ASP A 204 -13.66 11.31 -1.91
C ASP A 204 -14.69 12.26 -1.27
N ARG A 205 -15.77 11.71 -0.70
CA ARG A 205 -16.83 12.47 -0.01
C ARG A 205 -16.71 12.53 1.52
N LEU A 206 -15.93 11.64 2.14
CA LEU A 206 -15.90 11.47 3.60
C LEU A 206 -14.59 11.92 4.26
N ALA A 207 -13.52 12.01 3.48
CA ALA A 207 -12.24 12.50 3.96
C ALA A 207 -11.70 13.57 2.99
N GLY A 208 -11.39 14.75 3.52
CA GLY A 208 -10.77 15.85 2.74
C GLY A 208 -9.24 15.76 2.68
N GLY A 209 -8.64 14.66 3.15
CA GLY A 209 -7.20 14.49 3.25
C GLY A 209 -6.55 14.00 1.96
N MET A 210 -5.21 14.00 1.94
CA MET A 210 -4.41 13.60 0.76
C MET A 210 -4.55 12.11 0.40
N TYR A 211 -5.14 11.30 1.28
CA TYR A 211 -5.28 9.85 1.11
C TYR A 211 -6.74 9.40 1.12
N SER A 212 -7.65 10.23 0.60
CA SER A 212 -9.07 9.91 0.55
C SER A 212 -9.53 9.22 -0.74
N GLY A 213 -8.61 8.77 -1.60
CA GLY A 213 -8.95 7.87 -2.70
C GLY A 213 -8.90 6.41 -2.25
N LEU A 214 -10.05 5.73 -2.07
CA LEU A 214 -10.09 4.31 -1.70
C LEU A 214 -9.99 3.42 -2.94
N LEU A 215 -9.17 2.37 -2.88
CA LEU A 215 -9.05 1.37 -3.95
C LEU A 215 -9.32 -0.03 -3.40
N PHE A 216 -10.33 -0.70 -3.96
CA PHE A 216 -10.50 -2.13 -3.85
C PHE A 216 -9.55 -2.81 -4.85
N VAL A 217 -8.76 -3.78 -4.40
CA VAL A 217 -7.73 -4.44 -5.24
C VAL A 217 -7.94 -5.94 -5.38
N GLY A 218 -9.06 -6.45 -4.86
CA GLY A 218 -9.45 -7.86 -4.95
C GLY A 218 -9.77 -8.48 -3.59
N ARG A 219 -9.78 -9.81 -3.54
CA ARG A 219 -9.99 -10.58 -2.31
C ARG A 219 -8.87 -11.58 -2.13
N GLU A 220 -8.38 -11.69 -0.90
CA GLU A 220 -7.56 -12.83 -0.49
C GLU A 220 -8.43 -13.72 0.40
N ARG A 221 -8.68 -14.96 -0.07
CA ARG A 221 -9.48 -15.97 0.66
C ARG A 221 -10.84 -15.44 1.13
N GLY A 222 -11.52 -14.69 0.26
CA GLY A 222 -12.83 -14.10 0.51
C GLY A 222 -12.81 -12.77 1.29
N VAL A 223 -11.70 -12.42 1.95
CA VAL A 223 -11.55 -11.16 2.69
C VAL A 223 -11.16 -10.04 1.71
N PRO A 224 -11.87 -8.89 1.70
CA PRO A 224 -11.57 -7.82 0.76
C PRO A 224 -10.22 -7.17 1.07
N ILE A 225 -9.50 -6.80 0.01
CA ILE A 225 -8.23 -6.08 0.08
C ILE A 225 -8.47 -4.64 -0.36
N PHE A 226 -8.13 -3.71 0.52
CA PHE A 226 -8.19 -2.28 0.26
C PHE A 226 -6.84 -1.61 0.45
N THR A 227 -6.59 -0.62 -0.39
CA THR A 227 -5.55 0.39 -0.19
C THR A 227 -6.16 1.77 -0.38
N PHE A 228 -5.43 2.83 -0.04
CA PHE A 228 -5.87 4.19 -0.25
C PHE A 228 -4.76 5.03 -0.84
N THR A 229 -5.14 6.04 -1.61
CA THR A 229 -4.25 6.89 -2.40
C THR A 229 -4.82 8.30 -2.56
N ALA A 230 -4.21 9.12 -3.41
CA ALA A 230 -4.69 10.46 -3.72
C ALA A 230 -6.17 10.46 -4.14
N PRO A 231 -6.96 11.50 -3.80
CA PRO A 231 -8.30 11.67 -4.34
C PRO A 231 -8.28 11.58 -5.87
N GLN A 232 -9.23 10.87 -6.49
CA GLN A 232 -9.17 10.64 -7.94
C GLN A 232 -9.25 11.95 -8.73
N ARG A 233 -10.05 12.90 -8.24
CA ARG A 233 -10.14 14.24 -8.80
C ARG A 233 -8.79 14.96 -8.82
N ASP A 234 -8.05 14.92 -7.72
CA ASP A 234 -6.77 15.62 -7.61
C ASP A 234 -5.69 14.97 -8.48
N TRP A 235 -5.76 13.65 -8.65
CA TRP A 235 -4.94 12.92 -9.61
C TRP A 235 -5.27 13.32 -11.06
N MET A 236 -6.55 13.31 -11.46
CA MET A 236 -6.98 13.67 -12.82
C MET A 236 -6.72 15.15 -13.16
N GLU A 237 -6.87 16.06 -12.20
CA GLU A 237 -6.62 17.48 -12.38
C GLU A 237 -5.13 17.85 -12.24
N GLY A 238 -4.24 16.88 -11.98
CA GLY A 238 -2.79 17.11 -11.86
C GLY A 238 -2.38 18.00 -10.68
N LYS A 239 -3.17 18.03 -9.61
CA LYS A 239 -2.97 18.89 -8.43
C LYS A 239 -1.84 18.45 -7.51
N LEU A 240 -1.27 17.27 -7.74
CA LEU A 240 -0.16 16.71 -6.98
C LEU A 240 1.11 16.78 -7.83
N PRO A 241 1.87 17.89 -7.77
CA PRO A 241 3.11 17.99 -8.52
C PRO A 241 4.12 16.95 -8.01
N LEU A 242 4.85 16.33 -8.95
CA LEU A 242 5.93 15.41 -8.61
C LEU A 242 6.99 16.12 -7.76
N GLY A 243 7.49 15.42 -6.75
CA GLY A 243 8.46 15.95 -5.82
C GLY A 243 9.31 14.87 -5.18
N ALA A 244 10.50 15.25 -4.74
CA ALA A 244 11.47 14.32 -4.18
C ALA A 244 11.09 13.94 -2.73
N PRO A 245 11.08 12.64 -2.38
CA PRO A 245 10.93 12.18 -1.01
C PRO A 245 12.17 12.49 -0.19
N SER A 246 12.01 12.57 1.14
CA SER A 246 13.14 12.72 2.05
C SER A 246 13.87 11.40 2.31
N GLY A 247 15.12 11.47 2.74
CA GLY A 247 15.93 10.30 3.08
C GLY A 247 15.29 9.44 4.17
N PRO A 248 14.84 10.02 5.30
CA PRO A 248 14.13 9.28 6.35
C PRO A 248 12.87 8.56 5.86
N TYR A 249 12.15 9.15 4.89
CA TYR A 249 10.97 8.50 4.32
C TYR A 249 11.33 7.30 3.45
N LEU A 250 12.34 7.45 2.57
CA LEU A 250 12.85 6.36 1.74
C LEU A 250 13.45 5.22 2.57
N GLN A 251 14.15 5.53 3.66
CA GLN A 251 14.68 4.55 4.62
C GLN A 251 13.56 3.67 5.20
N ARG A 252 12.44 4.30 5.60
CA ARG A 252 11.29 3.58 6.15
C ARG A 252 10.63 2.65 5.12
N ILE A 253 10.45 3.13 3.89
CA ILE A 253 9.92 2.32 2.79
C ILE A 253 10.87 1.15 2.50
N ALA A 254 12.17 1.40 2.40
CA ALA A 254 13.18 0.39 2.12
C ALA A 254 13.23 -0.71 3.19
N GLU A 255 13.07 -0.36 4.47
CA GLU A 255 13.02 -1.33 5.55
C GLU A 255 11.80 -2.26 5.43
N GLY A 256 10.63 -1.69 5.11
CA GLY A 256 9.45 -2.49 4.82
C GLY A 256 9.62 -3.40 3.61
N LEU A 257 10.26 -2.92 2.53
CA LEU A 257 10.59 -3.72 1.35
C LEU A 257 11.60 -4.84 1.65
N ARG A 258 12.57 -4.60 2.54
CA ARG A 258 13.52 -5.62 3.00
C ARG A 258 12.78 -6.75 3.72
N VAL A 259 11.92 -6.41 4.67
CA VAL A 259 11.19 -7.41 5.48
C VAL A 259 10.16 -8.18 4.64
N SER A 260 9.40 -7.50 3.79
CA SER A 260 8.31 -8.14 3.04
C SER A 260 8.73 -8.74 1.70
N HIS A 261 9.69 -8.12 1.01
CA HIS A 261 10.13 -8.53 -0.34
C HIS A 261 11.59 -8.99 -0.39
N GLY A 262 12.31 -9.04 0.74
CA GLY A 262 13.71 -9.49 0.78
C GLY A 262 14.66 -8.57 0.00
N LEU A 263 14.26 -7.34 -0.32
CA LEU A 263 15.11 -6.43 -1.09
C LEU A 263 16.28 -5.95 -0.23
N CYS A 264 17.50 -6.11 -0.74
CA CYS A 264 18.65 -5.46 -0.14
C CYS A 264 18.63 -3.95 -0.44
N ALA A 265 19.47 -3.18 0.26
CA ALA A 265 19.54 -1.72 0.10
C ALA A 265 19.74 -1.27 -1.37
N THR A 266 20.55 -1.99 -2.14
CA THR A 266 20.77 -1.68 -3.57
C THR A 266 19.52 -1.94 -4.40
N SER A 267 18.89 -3.09 -4.26
CA SER A 267 17.66 -3.41 -5.00
C SER A 267 16.50 -2.50 -4.60
N ALA A 268 16.41 -2.10 -3.33
CA ALA A 268 15.45 -1.12 -2.86
C ALA A 268 15.70 0.28 -3.46
N ALA A 269 16.95 0.74 -3.50
CA ALA A 269 17.31 2.01 -4.15
C ALA A 269 16.96 2.00 -5.65
N GLN A 270 17.34 0.93 -6.36
CA GLN A 270 17.00 0.73 -7.78
C GLN A 270 15.49 0.72 -8.02
N TYR A 271 14.72 0.07 -7.14
CA TYR A 271 13.27 0.08 -7.22
C TYR A 271 12.69 1.49 -7.03
N LEU A 272 13.11 2.21 -5.99
CA LEU A 272 12.57 3.51 -5.61
C LEU A 272 12.92 4.61 -6.60
N ILE A 273 14.17 4.62 -7.09
CA ILE A 273 14.68 5.72 -7.91
C ILE A 273 14.00 5.81 -9.28
N ARG A 274 13.48 4.69 -9.77
CA ARG A 274 12.72 4.62 -11.03
C ARG A 274 11.29 5.14 -10.89
N LYS A 275 10.78 5.32 -9.67
CA LYS A 275 9.41 5.78 -9.44
C LYS A 275 9.30 7.29 -9.72
N PRO A 276 8.30 7.75 -10.49
CA PRO A 276 8.12 9.16 -10.80
C PRO A 276 8.14 10.04 -9.54
N GLY A 277 8.83 11.18 -9.62
CA GLY A 277 9.01 12.10 -8.50
C GLY A 277 10.22 11.78 -7.61
N CYS A 278 10.72 10.53 -7.57
CA CYS A 278 11.89 10.21 -6.74
C CYS A 278 13.14 10.97 -7.21
N ILE A 279 13.37 11.04 -8.52
CA ILE A 279 14.31 11.99 -9.14
C ILE A 279 13.50 13.11 -9.81
N LEU A 280 13.85 14.36 -9.51
CA LEU A 280 13.40 15.51 -10.28
C LEU A 280 14.38 15.82 -11.41
N ARG A 281 13.91 15.82 -12.66
CA ARG A 281 14.71 16.25 -13.82
C ARG A 281 15.08 17.75 -13.78
N ARG A 282 14.40 18.54 -12.95
CA ARG A 282 14.72 19.94 -12.63
C ARG A 282 14.42 20.17 -11.16
N VAL A 283 15.42 20.55 -10.37
CA VAL A 283 15.26 20.93 -8.96
C VAL A 283 14.39 22.19 -8.93
N ARG A 284 13.14 22.07 -8.48
CA ARG A 284 12.22 23.22 -8.37
C ARG A 284 12.35 23.96 -7.03
N GLU A 285 12.89 23.31 -6.01
CA GLU A 285 13.04 23.89 -4.67
C GLU A 285 14.47 23.79 -4.15
N PRO A 286 15.09 24.92 -3.72
CA PRO A 286 16.39 24.90 -3.07
C PRO A 286 16.38 24.02 -1.82
N GLY A 287 17.30 23.05 -1.73
CA GLY A 287 17.46 22.16 -0.57
C GLY A 287 16.70 20.83 -0.65
N ALA A 288 15.90 20.58 -1.70
CA ALA A 288 15.33 19.26 -1.92
C ALA A 288 16.45 18.23 -2.20
N PRO A 289 16.37 17.00 -1.61
CA PRO A 289 17.38 15.99 -1.85
C PRO A 289 17.41 15.59 -3.33
N VAL A 290 18.63 15.53 -3.88
CA VAL A 290 18.87 15.03 -5.24
C VAL A 290 19.35 13.60 -5.15
N TRP A 291 18.45 12.66 -5.44
CA TRP A 291 18.77 11.23 -5.38
C TRP A 291 19.47 10.77 -6.66
N THR A 292 20.56 10.04 -6.48
CA THR A 292 21.19 9.17 -7.47
C THR A 292 21.10 7.74 -6.95
N GLU A 293 21.27 6.74 -7.83
CA GLU A 293 21.21 5.35 -7.38
C GLU A 293 22.30 5.08 -6.34
N GLU A 294 23.47 5.66 -6.55
CA GLU A 294 24.63 5.56 -5.66
C GLU A 294 24.34 6.17 -4.28
N ASN A 295 23.94 7.44 -4.20
CA ASN A 295 23.76 8.12 -2.91
C ASN A 295 22.54 7.59 -2.13
N LEU A 296 21.50 7.14 -2.84
CA LEU A 296 20.35 6.50 -2.22
C LEU A 296 20.76 5.13 -1.68
N THR A 297 21.48 4.33 -2.46
CA THR A 297 22.01 3.03 -2.01
C THR A 297 22.86 3.20 -0.75
N GLU A 298 23.77 4.17 -0.74
CA GLU A 298 24.62 4.44 0.43
C GLU A 298 23.78 4.84 1.66
N THR A 299 22.79 5.73 1.46
CA THR A 299 21.86 6.17 2.51
C THR A 299 21.08 5.00 3.12
N LEU A 300 20.58 4.09 2.28
CA LEU A 300 19.83 2.92 2.72
C LEU A 300 20.73 1.86 3.39
N ARG A 301 21.96 1.66 2.90
CA ARG A 301 22.94 0.74 3.52
C ARG A 301 23.33 1.22 4.93
N LYS A 302 23.63 2.51 5.09
CA LYS A 302 23.96 3.08 6.41
C LYS A 302 22.82 2.86 7.40
N HIS A 303 21.58 3.13 6.98
CA HIS A 303 20.40 2.91 7.82
C HIS A 303 20.18 1.45 8.22
N ALA A 304 20.38 0.51 7.29
CA ALA A 304 20.27 -0.92 7.58
C ALA A 304 21.28 -1.36 8.64
N GLN A 305 22.54 -0.94 8.51
CA GLN A 305 23.60 -1.23 9.49
C GLN A 305 23.33 -0.63 10.86
N GLU A 306 22.78 0.59 10.92
CA GLU A 306 22.37 1.23 12.18
C GLU A 306 21.21 0.49 12.85
N SER A 307 20.22 0.05 12.06
CA SER A 307 19.04 -0.68 12.55
C SER A 307 19.39 -2.08 13.09
N GLU A 308 20.34 -2.76 12.45
CA GLU A 308 20.90 -4.04 12.92
C GLU A 308 21.59 -3.86 14.27
N LYS A 309 22.49 -2.87 14.39
CA LYS A 309 23.19 -2.56 15.65
C LYS A 309 22.22 -2.21 16.79
N GLN A 310 21.17 -1.44 16.51
CA GLN A 310 20.16 -1.07 17.52
C GLN A 310 19.35 -2.29 17.99
N SER A 311 19.05 -3.22 17.08
CA SER A 311 18.33 -4.45 17.38
C SER A 311 19.17 -5.39 18.25
N GLU A 312 20.46 -5.57 17.91
CA GLU A 312 21.40 -6.36 18.72
C GLU A 312 21.58 -5.79 20.13
N GLN A 313 21.71 -4.46 20.26
CA GLN A 313 21.82 -3.80 21.56
C GLN A 313 20.56 -3.94 22.41
N SER A 314 19.37 -3.91 21.79
CA SER A 314 18.09 -4.08 22.49
C SER A 314 17.82 -5.52 22.91
N GLN A 315 18.46 -6.52 22.29
CA GLN A 315 18.38 -7.93 22.70
C GLN A 315 19.36 -8.28 23.83
N LEU A 316 20.39 -7.44 24.05
CA LEU A 316 21.40 -7.59 25.10
C LEU A 316 21.06 -6.83 26.39
N ALA A 317 20.03 -5.97 26.37
CA ALA A 317 19.60 -5.12 27.49
C ALA A 317 18.34 -5.68 28.15
#